data_AF-A0AAF0QTD6-F1
#
_entry.id   AF-A0AAF0QTD6-F1
#
_cell.length_a   1.000
_cell.length_b   1.000
_cell.length_c   1.000
_cell.angle_alpha   90.00
_cell.angle_beta   90.00
_cell.angle_gamma   90.00
#
_symmetry.space_group_name_H-M   'P 1'
#
loop_
_entity.id
_entity.type
_entity.pdbx_description
1 polymer ?
#
loop_
_entity_poly.entity_id
_entity_poly.type
_entity_poly.pdbx_seq_one_letter_code
_entity_poly.pdbx_strand_id
1 'polypeptide(L)'
;MPRNGVQPNTSTYNTIIAMFCHHLQEERAEEYLRDLESSPFCKPNVQSYFPLLKLCFKVGKTDEFLKKMHIASNASYTTNCLAPLAKVINDRFGIVEDLMTPVHSMIATQITVDGPSMKDWRGGRAASFNIIPSSTGAAKEVIGYEFHYYDMITHFQNHIFQVPTGDVSVFDLTVRLEKEASYDDIKAAIKKESEGKLKGILGYTEYDVVSTDFVGDNRSSIYDAKAGIALSKNFVKVVSWYDNECGYSSRVIDLICHMASVAGGVDAWSNRQPI
;
A
#
# COMPACT_ATOMS: atom_id res chain seq x y z
N MET A 1 12.20 39.14 8.77
CA MET A 1 13.18 39.30 7.68
C MET A 1 12.51 40.03 6.53
N PRO A 2 13.06 41.14 6.00
CA PRO A 2 13.39 42.37 6.70
C PRO A 2 12.54 43.57 6.21
N ARG A 3 12.46 44.60 7.04
CA ARG A 3 12.13 45.98 6.65
C ARG A 3 13.16 46.62 5.70
N ASN A 4 14.08 45.85 5.10
CA ASN A 4 15.19 46.31 4.25
C ASN A 4 15.47 45.32 3.09
N GLY A 5 14.64 45.37 2.03
CA GLY A 5 15.06 45.12 0.64
C GLY A 5 15.30 43.69 0.12
N VAL A 6 15.41 42.64 0.94
CA VAL A 6 15.59 41.26 0.44
C VAL A 6 14.31 40.45 0.62
N GLN A 7 13.66 40.10 -0.50
CA GLN A 7 12.47 39.26 -0.55
C GLN A 7 12.82 37.82 -0.11
N PRO A 8 12.04 37.20 0.79
CA PRO A 8 12.22 35.80 1.15
C PRO A 8 12.02 34.88 -0.06
N ASN A 9 12.89 33.90 -0.24
CA ASN A 9 12.76 32.88 -1.28
C ASN A 9 12.31 31.54 -0.67
N THR A 10 12.01 30.55 -1.52
CA THR A 10 11.55 29.21 -1.07
C THR A 10 12.49 28.59 -0.03
N SER A 11 13.81 28.80 -0.13
CA SER A 11 14.76 28.26 0.85
C SER A 11 14.62 28.90 2.23
N THR A 12 14.32 30.21 2.28
CA THR A 12 14.07 30.92 3.54
C THR A 12 12.83 30.36 4.23
N TYR A 13 11.72 30.21 3.49
CA TYR A 13 10.50 29.60 4.02
C TYR A 13 10.72 28.15 4.48
N ASN A 14 11.40 27.32 3.67
CA ASN A 14 11.68 25.92 4.01
C ASN A 14 12.47 25.81 5.32
N THR A 15 13.43 26.70 5.54
CA THR A 15 14.23 26.73 6.77
C THR A 15 13.38 27.07 7.99
N ILE A 16 12.49 28.06 7.87
CA ILE A 16 11.61 28.50 8.95
C ILE A 16 10.57 27.41 9.27
N ILE A 17 9.94 26.84 8.24
CA ILE A 17 8.98 25.73 8.39
C ILE A 17 9.65 24.55 9.08
N ALA A 18 10.86 24.16 8.65
CA ALA A 18 11.61 23.08 9.28
C ALA A 18 11.94 23.35 10.75
N MET A 19 12.30 24.60 11.09
CA MET A 19 12.57 25.01 12.47
C MET A 19 11.31 24.89 13.35
N PHE A 20 10.17 25.40 12.90
CA PHE A 20 8.92 25.27 13.66
C PHE A 20 8.46 23.81 13.79
N CYS A 21 8.64 23.00 12.75
CA CYS A 21 8.39 21.56 12.82
C CYS A 21 9.30 20.85 13.83
N HIS A 22 10.57 21.25 13.91
CA HIS A 22 11.50 20.70 14.90
C HIS A 22 11.07 21.00 16.34
N HIS A 23 10.48 22.18 16.58
CA HIS A 23 9.98 22.61 17.89
C HIS A 23 8.51 22.22 18.16
N LEU A 24 7.92 21.35 17.33
CA LEU A 24 6.52 20.91 17.45
C LEU A 24 5.49 22.05 17.42
N GLN A 25 5.82 23.17 16.76
CA GLN A 25 4.95 24.33 16.61
C GLN A 25 4.13 24.22 15.31
N GLU A 26 3.10 23.37 15.32
CA GLU A 26 2.27 23.04 14.14
C GLU A 26 1.61 24.26 13.50
N GLU A 27 0.85 25.04 14.27
CA GLU A 27 0.11 26.21 13.74
C GLU A 27 1.01 27.22 13.05
N ARG A 28 2.21 27.43 13.60
CA ARG A 28 3.20 28.36 13.04
C ARG A 28 3.85 27.78 11.78
N ALA A 29 4.16 26.49 11.77
CA ALA A 29 4.69 25.85 10.57
C ALA A 29 3.68 25.91 9.42
N GLU A 30 2.39 25.71 9.70
CA GLU A 30 1.31 25.86 8.72
C GLU A 30 1.11 27.32 8.26
N GLU A 31 1.19 28.29 9.17
CA GLU A 31 1.11 29.72 8.83
C GLU A 31 2.17 30.11 7.79
N TYR A 32 3.42 29.72 8.01
CA TYR A 32 4.51 30.00 7.06
C TYR A 32 4.37 29.23 5.74
N LEU A 33 3.73 28.06 5.73
CA LEU A 33 3.42 27.37 4.49
C LEU A 33 2.30 28.09 3.71
N ARG A 34 1.25 28.57 4.39
CA ARG A 34 0.20 29.40 3.77
C ARG A 34 0.76 30.70 3.20
N ASP A 35 1.70 31.32 3.90
CA ASP A 35 2.43 32.50 3.40
C ASP A 35 3.25 32.18 2.15
N LEU A 36 3.89 31.00 2.10
CA LEU A 36 4.62 30.54 0.92
C LEU A 36 3.69 30.22 -0.25
N GLU A 37 2.52 29.64 0.01
CA GLU A 37 1.50 29.32 -1.01
C GLU A 37 0.85 30.58 -1.62
N SER A 38 0.66 31.60 -0.80
CA SER A 38 0.10 32.90 -1.21
C SER A 38 1.14 33.86 -1.80
N SER A 39 2.43 33.52 -1.73
CA SER A 39 3.50 34.36 -2.25
C SER A 39 3.48 34.45 -3.78
N PRO A 40 3.52 35.67 -4.36
CA PRO A 40 3.62 35.84 -5.81
C PRO A 40 5.04 35.58 -6.35
N PHE A 41 6.05 35.42 -5.48
CA PHE A 41 7.47 35.35 -5.86
C PHE A 41 8.09 33.96 -5.75
N CYS A 42 7.52 33.09 -4.91
CA CYS A 42 8.07 31.78 -4.64
C CYS A 42 6.94 30.78 -4.44
N LYS A 43 7.19 29.52 -4.82
CA LYS A 43 6.23 28.42 -4.69
C LYS A 43 6.76 27.37 -3.72
N PRO A 44 5.86 26.66 -3.02
CA PRO A 44 6.22 25.47 -2.25
C PRO A 44 6.86 24.40 -3.14
N ASN A 45 7.71 23.59 -2.53
CA ASN A 45 8.28 22.39 -3.15
C ASN A 45 8.34 21.23 -2.13
N VAL A 46 8.89 20.09 -2.53
CA VAL A 46 8.98 18.90 -1.66
C VAL A 46 9.64 19.20 -0.31
N GLN A 47 10.64 20.09 -0.28
CA GLN A 47 11.32 20.49 0.95
C GLN A 47 10.47 21.37 1.87
N SER A 48 9.44 22.03 1.34
CA SER A 48 8.45 22.80 2.12
C SER A 48 7.53 21.86 2.91
N TYR A 49 7.06 20.79 2.27
CA TYR A 49 6.08 19.87 2.86
C TYR A 49 6.72 18.77 3.72
N PHE A 50 7.95 18.35 3.41
CA PHE A 50 8.61 17.23 4.10
C PHE A 50 8.78 17.40 5.63
N PRO A 51 9.14 18.60 6.16
CA PRO A 51 9.23 18.82 7.60
C PRO A 51 7.87 18.72 8.30
N LEU A 52 6.80 19.21 7.66
CA LEU A 52 5.44 19.13 8.18
C LEU A 52 4.95 17.68 8.21
N LEU A 53 5.19 16.90 7.14
CA LEU A 53 4.92 15.47 7.13
C LEU A 53 5.61 14.76 8.30
N LYS A 54 6.90 15.04 8.55
CA LYS A 54 7.64 14.50 9.70
C LYS A 54 7.05 14.91 11.04
N LEU A 55 6.60 16.15 11.18
CA LEU A 55 5.92 16.63 12.37
C LEU A 55 4.62 15.84 12.60
N CYS A 56 3.78 15.70 11.58
CA CYS A 56 2.52 14.97 11.63
C CYS A 56 2.71 13.51 12.03
N PHE A 57 3.75 12.84 11.51
CA PHE A 57 4.14 11.50 11.96
C PHE A 57 4.51 11.45 13.44
N LYS A 58 5.20 12.46 13.97
CA LYS A 58 5.58 12.52 15.40
C LYS A 58 4.38 12.78 16.32
N VAL A 59 3.40 13.55 15.87
CA VAL A 59 2.23 13.93 16.69
C VAL A 59 1.00 13.06 16.44
N GLY A 60 1.08 12.07 15.56
CA GLY A 60 -0.02 11.13 15.27
C GLY A 60 -1.19 11.74 14.49
N LYS A 61 -0.97 12.84 13.76
CA LYS A 61 -2.02 13.56 12.97
C LYS A 61 -1.91 13.36 11.46
N THR A 62 -1.35 12.24 11.02
CA THR A 62 -1.02 11.98 9.62
C THR A 62 -2.24 12.10 8.69
N ASP A 63 -3.40 11.55 9.10
CA ASP A 63 -4.60 11.50 8.25
C ASP A 63 -5.25 12.87 8.02
N GLU A 64 -5.26 13.73 9.06
CA GLU A 64 -5.80 15.08 8.97
C GLU A 64 -4.92 15.95 8.05
N PHE A 65 -3.60 15.82 8.17
CA PHE A 65 -2.64 16.58 7.39
C PHE A 65 -2.62 16.17 5.90
N LEU A 66 -2.66 14.86 5.61
CA LEU A 66 -2.72 14.35 4.23
C LEU A 66 -3.97 14.85 3.50
N LYS A 67 -5.13 14.87 4.18
CA LYS A 67 -6.39 15.41 3.64
C LYS A 67 -6.30 16.91 3.34
N LYS A 68 -5.72 17.71 4.24
CA LYS A 68 -5.55 19.16 4.04
C LYS A 68 -4.60 19.50 2.88
N MET A 69 -3.56 18.68 2.68
CA MET A 69 -2.52 18.93 1.67
C MET A 69 -2.81 18.33 0.29
N HIS A 70 -3.98 17.69 0.10
CA HIS A 70 -4.33 16.96 -1.12
C HIS A 70 -3.27 15.90 -1.50
N ILE A 71 -2.61 15.29 -0.51
CA ILE A 71 -1.58 14.27 -0.73
C ILE A 71 -2.24 12.90 -0.62
N ALA A 72 -2.13 12.09 -1.67
CA ALA A 72 -2.57 10.70 -1.69
C ALA A 72 -1.37 9.73 -1.68
N SER A 73 -1.57 8.56 -1.08
CA SER A 73 -0.66 7.42 -1.17
C SER A 73 -1.41 6.27 -1.83
N ASN A 74 -0.78 5.59 -2.79
CA ASN A 74 -1.33 4.36 -3.39
C ASN A 74 -1.04 3.10 -2.54
N ALA A 75 -0.60 3.29 -1.29
CA ALA A 75 -0.14 2.23 -0.39
C ALA A 75 0.98 1.36 -1.00
N SER A 76 1.22 0.16 -0.47
CA SER A 76 2.18 -0.80 -1.01
C SER A 76 1.54 -1.79 -1.99
N TYR A 77 2.34 -2.47 -2.80
CA TYR A 77 1.90 -3.59 -3.66
C TYR A 77 1.22 -4.70 -2.85
N THR A 78 1.74 -5.04 -1.66
CA THR A 78 1.15 -6.06 -0.79
C THR A 78 -0.20 -5.60 -0.24
N THR A 79 -0.32 -4.31 0.12
CA THR A 79 -1.59 -3.71 0.56
C THR A 79 -2.64 -3.80 -0.55
N ASN A 80 -2.27 -3.45 -1.79
CA ASN A 80 -3.14 -3.53 -2.96
C ASN A 80 -3.58 -4.96 -3.28
N CYS A 81 -2.73 -5.96 -3.05
CA CYS A 81 -3.10 -7.37 -3.23
C CYS A 81 -4.07 -7.85 -2.14
N LEU A 82 -3.82 -7.50 -0.88
CA LEU A 82 -4.60 -8.00 0.25
C LEU A 82 -5.98 -7.36 0.35
N ALA A 83 -6.05 -6.04 0.21
CA ALA A 83 -7.27 -5.28 0.48
C ALA A 83 -8.51 -5.82 -0.26
N PRO A 84 -8.48 -6.09 -1.58
CA PRO A 84 -9.63 -6.62 -2.31
C PRO A 84 -10.09 -7.98 -1.76
N LEU A 85 -9.14 -8.88 -1.47
CA LEU A 85 -9.44 -10.23 -0.96
C LEU A 85 -10.01 -10.20 0.45
N ALA A 86 -9.34 -9.48 1.36
CA ALA A 86 -9.78 -9.31 2.74
C ALA A 86 -11.17 -8.67 2.80
N LYS A 87 -11.46 -7.71 1.90
CA LYS A 87 -12.77 -7.07 1.81
C LYS A 87 -13.88 -8.06 1.52
N VAL A 88 -13.68 -8.92 0.51
CA VAL A 88 -14.69 -9.92 0.15
C VAL A 88 -14.93 -10.90 1.30
N ILE A 89 -13.88 -11.39 1.94
CA ILE A 89 -13.98 -12.34 3.05
C ILE A 89 -14.68 -11.69 4.23
N ASN A 90 -14.28 -10.48 4.62
CA ASN A 90 -14.86 -9.77 5.74
C ASN A 90 -16.34 -9.41 5.50
N ASP A 91 -16.68 -8.83 4.36
CA ASP A 91 -18.05 -8.40 4.04
C ASP A 91 -19.03 -9.60 4.01
N ARG A 92 -18.55 -10.81 3.68
CA ARG A 92 -19.37 -12.03 3.56
C ARG A 92 -19.39 -12.87 4.83
N PHE A 93 -18.23 -13.09 5.43
CA PHE A 93 -18.03 -14.09 6.49
C PHE A 93 -17.53 -13.50 7.81
N GLY A 94 -17.02 -12.25 7.80
CA GLY A 94 -16.37 -11.62 8.95
C GLY A 94 -14.99 -12.23 9.23
N ILE A 95 -14.00 -11.39 9.53
CA ILE A 95 -12.66 -11.82 9.97
C ILE A 95 -12.53 -11.52 11.46
N VAL A 96 -12.27 -12.54 12.28
CA VAL A 96 -12.04 -12.36 13.72
C VAL A 96 -10.57 -12.11 14.01
N GLU A 97 -9.71 -12.90 13.40
CA GLU A 97 -8.25 -12.74 13.47
C GLU A 97 -7.61 -13.40 12.24
N ASP A 98 -6.40 -13.00 11.93
CA ASP A 98 -5.64 -13.58 10.85
C ASP A 98 -4.13 -13.46 11.04
N LEU A 99 -3.45 -14.22 10.21
CA LEU A 99 -2.01 -14.23 10.07
C LEU A 99 -1.70 -14.26 8.58
N MET A 100 -0.92 -13.28 8.12
CA MET A 100 -0.46 -13.26 6.75
C MET A 100 1.03 -13.48 6.61
N THR A 101 1.38 -14.15 5.51
CA THR A 101 2.76 -14.39 5.11
C THR A 101 2.88 -14.14 3.61
N PRO A 102 3.32 -12.95 3.18
CA PRO A 102 3.74 -12.76 1.80
C PRO A 102 5.03 -13.54 1.53
N VAL A 103 5.04 -14.28 0.44
CA VAL A 103 6.24 -14.87 -0.16
C VAL A 103 6.57 -14.01 -1.36
N HIS A 104 7.63 -13.22 -1.22
CA HIS A 104 7.87 -12.05 -2.05
C HIS A 104 9.12 -12.20 -2.89
N SER A 105 9.05 -11.81 -4.15
CA SER A 105 10.20 -11.76 -5.05
C SER A 105 11.28 -10.79 -4.57
N MET A 106 12.51 -10.98 -5.02
CA MET A 106 13.58 -10.04 -4.65
C MET A 106 13.36 -8.67 -5.28
N ILE A 107 13.67 -7.60 -4.54
CA ILE A 107 13.55 -6.21 -5.01
C ILE A 107 14.89 -5.49 -5.03
N ALA A 108 14.95 -4.35 -5.71
CA ALA A 108 16.17 -3.57 -5.92
C ALA A 108 16.90 -3.12 -4.64
N THR A 109 16.23 -3.08 -3.48
CA THR A 109 16.86 -2.72 -2.21
C THR A 109 17.67 -3.85 -1.59
N GLN A 110 17.50 -5.08 -2.06
CA GLN A 110 18.29 -6.23 -1.62
C GLN A 110 19.58 -6.33 -2.42
N ILE A 111 20.55 -7.05 -1.88
CA ILE A 111 21.91 -7.07 -2.41
C ILE A 111 22.27 -8.43 -3.02
N THR A 112 23.13 -8.39 -4.04
CA THR A 112 23.52 -9.56 -4.84
C THR A 112 24.44 -10.53 -4.08
N VAL A 113 25.27 -10.00 -3.19
CA VAL A 113 26.18 -10.73 -2.32
C VAL A 113 26.04 -10.21 -0.89
N ASP A 114 26.49 -10.99 0.08
CA ASP A 114 26.44 -10.60 1.50
C ASP A 114 27.12 -9.25 1.73
N GLY A 115 26.44 -8.36 2.43
CA GLY A 115 26.87 -6.97 2.61
C GLY A 115 26.10 -6.24 3.70
N PRO A 116 26.50 -4.99 4.01
CA PRO A 116 25.95 -4.26 5.13
C PRO A 116 24.49 -3.83 4.87
N SER A 117 23.62 -4.12 5.84
CA SER A 117 22.26 -3.58 5.88
C SER A 117 21.99 -2.94 7.24
N MET A 118 21.78 -1.62 7.22
CA MET A 118 21.72 -0.79 8.43
C MET A 118 20.45 -0.99 9.26
N LYS A 119 19.37 -1.47 8.65
CA LYS A 119 18.05 -1.60 9.28
C LYS A 119 17.54 -3.04 9.35
N ASP A 120 18.07 -3.93 8.52
CA ASP A 120 17.65 -5.33 8.44
C ASP A 120 18.86 -6.22 8.15
N TRP A 121 19.47 -6.80 9.18
CA TRP A 121 20.66 -7.64 9.03
C TRP A 121 20.42 -8.86 8.12
N ARG A 122 19.19 -9.37 8.06
CA ARG A 122 18.84 -10.50 7.18
C ARG A 122 18.74 -10.04 5.73
N GLY A 123 18.22 -8.83 5.49
CA GLY A 123 18.20 -8.19 4.18
C GLY A 123 19.59 -7.89 3.58
N GLY A 124 20.66 -7.96 4.39
CA GLY A 124 22.05 -7.88 3.95
C GLY A 124 22.64 -9.21 3.45
N ARG A 125 21.83 -10.26 3.27
CA ARG A 125 22.27 -11.53 2.72
C ARG A 125 21.97 -11.59 1.22
N ALA A 126 22.77 -12.34 0.47
CA ALA A 126 22.62 -12.50 -0.98
C ALA A 126 21.20 -12.96 -1.36
N ALA A 127 20.43 -12.08 -2.01
CA ALA A 127 18.99 -12.25 -2.22
C ALA A 127 18.65 -13.48 -3.08
N SER A 128 19.43 -13.72 -4.14
CA SER A 128 19.21 -14.81 -5.09
C SER A 128 19.59 -16.20 -4.57
N PHE A 129 20.10 -16.29 -3.33
CA PHE A 129 20.54 -17.55 -2.72
C PHE A 129 19.82 -17.90 -1.42
N ASN A 130 18.99 -16.99 -0.89
CA ASN A 130 18.41 -17.14 0.45
C ASN A 130 16.89 -16.96 0.42
N ILE A 131 16.22 -17.65 1.36
CA ILE A 131 14.89 -17.27 1.82
C ILE A 131 15.11 -16.35 3.01
N ILE A 132 14.77 -15.07 2.87
CA ILE A 132 15.10 -14.02 3.83
C ILE A 132 13.82 -13.58 4.55
N PRO A 133 13.64 -13.93 5.83
CA PRO A 133 12.51 -13.45 6.59
C PRO A 133 12.74 -12.00 7.03
N SER A 134 11.77 -11.12 6.78
CA SER A 134 11.78 -9.72 7.19
C SER A 134 10.41 -9.32 7.80
N SER A 135 10.32 -8.11 8.37
CA SER A 135 9.08 -7.56 8.88
C SER A 135 8.44 -6.63 7.85
N THR A 136 7.10 -6.57 7.81
CA THR A 136 6.35 -5.72 6.88
C THR A 136 5.23 -4.96 7.57
N GLY A 137 4.98 -3.73 7.12
CA GLY A 137 3.89 -2.87 7.58
C GLY A 137 2.58 -3.04 6.82
N ALA A 138 2.55 -3.78 5.71
CA ALA A 138 1.44 -3.81 4.76
C ALA A 138 0.07 -4.16 5.40
N ALA A 139 0.04 -5.09 6.35
CA ALA A 139 -1.20 -5.42 7.06
C ALA A 139 -1.79 -4.26 7.84
N LYS A 140 -0.92 -3.49 8.53
CA LYS A 140 -1.34 -2.34 9.32
C LYS A 140 -1.96 -1.28 8.42
N GLU A 141 -1.43 -1.12 7.22
CA GLU A 141 -1.95 -0.20 6.22
C GLU A 141 -3.34 -0.61 5.73
N VAL A 142 -3.52 -1.89 5.36
CA VAL A 142 -4.79 -2.44 4.88
C VAL A 142 -5.92 -2.18 5.89
N ILE A 143 -5.67 -2.41 7.17
CA ILE A 143 -6.69 -2.29 8.21
C ILE A 143 -6.97 -0.82 8.59
N GLY A 144 -5.90 -0.02 8.71
CA GLY A 144 -6.00 1.37 9.15
C GLY A 144 -6.57 2.30 8.08
N TYR A 145 -6.13 2.17 6.83
CA TYR A 145 -6.50 3.10 5.76
C TYR A 145 -7.71 2.64 4.94
N GLU A 146 -7.81 1.35 4.59
CA GLU A 146 -8.85 0.87 3.67
C GLU A 146 -10.15 0.52 4.39
N PHE A 147 -10.05 -0.11 5.56
CA PHE A 147 -11.22 -0.62 6.26
C PHE A 147 -11.74 0.32 7.36
N HIS A 148 -10.99 1.36 7.76
CA HIS A 148 -11.32 2.23 8.89
C HIS A 148 -11.56 1.49 10.23
N TYR A 149 -11.04 0.26 10.38
CA TYR A 149 -11.17 -0.52 11.63
C TYR A 149 -9.91 -0.35 12.47
N TYR A 150 -9.78 0.81 13.11
CA TYR A 150 -8.65 1.07 14.02
C TYR A 150 -8.58 0.06 15.19
N ASP A 151 -9.72 -0.53 15.58
CA ASP A 151 -9.81 -1.51 16.69
C ASP A 151 -9.20 -2.89 16.36
N MET A 152 -9.00 -3.22 15.08
CA MET A 152 -8.40 -4.49 14.65
C MET A 152 -6.87 -4.42 14.48
N ILE A 153 -6.27 -3.23 14.52
CA ILE A 153 -4.83 -2.98 14.25
C ILE A 153 -3.90 -3.79 15.19
N THR A 154 -4.36 -4.20 16.37
CA THR A 154 -3.55 -4.90 17.38
C THR A 154 -3.36 -6.39 17.16
N HIS A 155 -4.13 -7.04 16.26
CA HIS A 155 -4.13 -8.51 16.11
C HIS A 155 -3.28 -9.05 14.97
N PHE A 156 -2.56 -8.19 14.22
CA PHE A 156 -1.94 -8.56 12.95
C PHE A 156 -0.41 -8.42 13.03
N GLN A 157 0.27 -9.53 13.35
CA GLN A 157 1.73 -9.64 13.31
C GLN A 157 2.16 -10.39 12.07
N ASN A 158 3.00 -9.79 11.23
CA ASN A 158 3.29 -10.35 9.92
C ASN A 158 4.79 -10.40 9.64
N HIS A 159 5.18 -11.51 9.02
CA HIS A 159 6.52 -11.73 8.50
C HIS A 159 6.41 -11.96 7.00
N ILE A 160 7.36 -11.40 6.27
CA ILE A 160 7.52 -11.62 4.83
C ILE A 160 8.69 -12.57 4.61
N PHE A 161 8.57 -13.49 3.66
CA PHE A 161 9.70 -14.27 3.18
C PHE A 161 10.08 -13.76 1.80
N GLN A 162 11.23 -13.11 1.70
CA GLN A 162 11.80 -12.75 0.40
C GLN A 162 12.49 -13.99 -0.18
N VAL A 163 12.14 -14.36 -1.42
CA VAL A 163 12.60 -15.59 -2.07
C VAL A 163 13.34 -15.31 -3.38
N PRO A 164 14.15 -16.25 -3.89
CA PRO A 164 14.97 -16.08 -5.10
C PRO A 164 14.20 -16.07 -6.45
N THR A 165 13.18 -15.23 -6.57
CA THR A 165 12.41 -15.03 -7.81
C THR A 165 12.51 -13.57 -8.25
N GLY A 166 12.66 -13.35 -9.55
CA GLY A 166 12.92 -12.00 -10.10
C GLY A 166 11.70 -11.09 -10.12
N ASP A 167 10.50 -11.67 -10.16
CA ASP A 167 9.23 -10.94 -10.12
C ASP A 167 8.08 -11.92 -9.79
N VAL A 168 6.90 -11.35 -9.54
CA VAL A 168 5.69 -12.00 -9.03
C VAL A 168 5.85 -12.50 -7.61
N SER A 169 4.86 -12.18 -6.80
CA SER A 169 4.80 -12.56 -5.40
C SER A 169 3.47 -13.25 -5.12
N VAL A 170 3.43 -14.00 -4.03
CA VAL A 170 2.22 -14.68 -3.58
C VAL A 170 1.97 -14.35 -2.13
N PHE A 171 0.70 -14.28 -1.77
CA PHE A 171 0.26 -13.99 -0.44
C PHE A 171 -0.50 -15.18 0.14
N ASP A 172 -0.10 -15.60 1.33
CA ASP A 172 -0.79 -16.60 2.16
C ASP A 172 -1.52 -15.87 3.29
N LEU A 173 -2.85 -16.01 3.31
CA LEU A 173 -3.72 -15.47 4.35
C LEU A 173 -4.38 -16.61 5.11
N THR A 174 -4.06 -16.74 6.38
CA THR A 174 -4.77 -17.66 7.28
C THR A 174 -5.72 -16.85 8.15
N VAL A 175 -7.02 -17.09 8.04
CA VAL A 175 -8.07 -16.33 8.74
C VAL A 175 -8.96 -17.24 9.57
N ARG A 176 -9.42 -16.71 10.72
CA ARG A 176 -10.56 -17.24 11.45
C ARG A 176 -11.82 -16.44 11.10
N LEU A 177 -12.81 -17.11 10.55
CA LEU A 177 -14.09 -16.53 10.14
C LEU A 177 -15.05 -16.42 11.32
N GLU A 178 -15.83 -15.34 11.34
CA GLU A 178 -16.91 -15.16 12.31
C GLU A 178 -18.10 -16.09 11.98
N LYS A 179 -18.50 -16.12 10.70
CA LYS A 179 -19.55 -17.01 10.18
C LYS A 179 -18.93 -18.25 9.55
N GLU A 180 -19.48 -19.42 9.90
CA GLU A 180 -19.07 -20.68 9.29
C GLU A 180 -19.28 -20.65 7.76
N ALA A 181 -18.30 -21.13 7.00
CA ALA A 181 -18.40 -21.25 5.55
C ALA A 181 -17.68 -22.52 5.07
N SER A 182 -18.19 -23.14 4.00
CA SER A 182 -17.42 -24.15 3.28
C SER A 182 -16.36 -23.47 2.39
N TYR A 183 -15.32 -24.21 2.00
CA TYR A 183 -14.32 -23.67 1.07
C TYR A 183 -14.93 -23.33 -0.30
N ASP A 184 -15.97 -24.06 -0.72
CA ASP A 184 -16.72 -23.76 -1.95
C ASP A 184 -17.51 -22.45 -1.84
N ASP A 185 -18.08 -22.14 -0.67
CA ASP A 185 -18.76 -20.86 -0.44
C ASP A 185 -17.78 -19.68 -0.56
N ILE A 186 -16.56 -19.83 -0.01
CA ILE A 186 -15.50 -18.83 -0.09
C ILE A 186 -15.07 -18.62 -1.55
N LYS A 187 -14.81 -19.71 -2.29
CA LYS A 187 -14.50 -19.66 -3.72
C LYS A 187 -15.59 -18.95 -4.52
N ALA A 188 -16.85 -19.31 -4.29
CA ALA A 188 -17.99 -18.71 -4.99
C ALA A 188 -18.13 -17.21 -4.68
N ALA A 189 -17.93 -16.80 -3.43
CA ALA A 189 -17.96 -15.40 -3.04
C ALA A 189 -16.86 -14.58 -3.74
N ILE A 190 -15.62 -15.09 -3.75
CA ILE A 190 -14.47 -14.44 -4.39
C ILE A 190 -14.68 -14.37 -5.91
N LYS A 191 -15.08 -15.48 -6.55
CA LYS A 191 -15.35 -15.52 -7.99
C LYS A 191 -16.40 -14.49 -8.40
N LYS A 192 -17.52 -14.43 -7.66
CA LYS A 192 -18.59 -13.46 -7.90
C LYS A 192 -18.12 -12.01 -7.84
N GLU A 193 -17.30 -11.65 -6.85
CA GLU A 193 -16.81 -10.27 -6.74
C GLU A 193 -15.73 -9.97 -7.79
N SER A 194 -14.89 -10.94 -8.14
CA SER A 194 -13.89 -10.84 -9.22
C SER A 194 -14.50 -10.62 -10.61
N GLU A 195 -15.66 -11.22 -10.88
CA GLU A 195 -16.40 -11.06 -12.13
C GLU A 195 -17.37 -9.86 -12.09
N GLY A 196 -17.60 -9.31 -10.89
CA GLY A 196 -18.54 -8.22 -10.62
C GLY A 196 -17.83 -6.91 -10.26
N LYS A 197 -17.95 -6.51 -8.99
CA LYS A 197 -17.53 -5.18 -8.52
C LYS A 197 -16.03 -4.94 -8.57
N LEU A 198 -15.23 -6.00 -8.42
CA LEU A 198 -13.78 -5.93 -8.38
C LEU A 198 -13.14 -6.38 -9.71
N LYS A 199 -13.92 -6.41 -10.79
CA LYS A 199 -13.40 -6.79 -12.11
C LYS A 199 -12.26 -5.88 -12.55
N GLY A 200 -11.15 -6.48 -12.96
CA GLY A 200 -9.90 -5.79 -13.31
C GLY A 200 -8.98 -5.47 -12.13
N ILE A 201 -9.46 -5.66 -10.89
CA ILE A 201 -8.67 -5.51 -9.66
C ILE A 201 -8.40 -6.87 -9.01
N LEU A 202 -9.45 -7.67 -8.82
CA LEU A 202 -9.41 -9.02 -8.29
C LEU A 202 -9.63 -10.03 -9.43
N GLY A 203 -8.70 -10.97 -9.58
CA GLY A 203 -8.79 -12.12 -10.45
C GLY A 203 -9.09 -13.40 -9.68
N TYR A 204 -9.43 -14.45 -10.43
CA TYR A 204 -9.76 -15.77 -9.91
C TYR A 204 -9.21 -16.82 -10.88
N THR A 205 -8.55 -17.86 -10.36
CA THR A 205 -8.03 -18.97 -11.17
C THR A 205 -8.30 -20.33 -10.50
N GLU A 206 -8.58 -21.33 -11.33
CA GLU A 206 -8.68 -22.76 -10.96
C GLU A 206 -7.62 -23.60 -11.70
N TYR A 207 -6.73 -22.96 -12.46
CA TYR A 207 -5.66 -23.62 -13.18
C TYR A 207 -4.49 -23.95 -12.25
N ASP A 208 -3.72 -24.98 -12.60
CA ASP A 208 -2.50 -25.35 -11.87
C ASP A 208 -1.35 -24.43 -12.33
N VAL A 209 -1.27 -23.27 -11.68
CA VAL A 209 -0.41 -22.12 -12.04
C VAL A 209 0.80 -22.00 -11.12
N VAL A 210 1.81 -21.29 -11.60
CA VAL A 210 3.03 -20.91 -10.86
C VAL A 210 3.34 -19.42 -11.08
N SER A 211 4.34 -18.88 -10.36
CA SER A 211 4.64 -17.44 -10.35
C SER A 211 4.81 -16.82 -11.74
N THR A 212 5.50 -17.50 -12.66
CA THR A 212 5.78 -16.97 -14.00
C THR A 212 4.53 -16.78 -14.86
N ASP A 213 3.43 -17.45 -14.54
CA ASP A 213 2.17 -17.33 -15.29
C ASP A 213 1.48 -15.97 -15.04
N PHE A 214 1.94 -15.20 -14.05
CA PHE A 214 1.38 -13.89 -13.70
C PHE A 214 2.28 -12.71 -14.05
N VAL A 215 3.42 -12.94 -14.70
CA VAL A 215 4.30 -11.85 -15.14
C VAL A 215 3.57 -10.98 -16.16
N GLY A 216 3.47 -9.68 -15.89
CA GLY A 216 2.74 -8.72 -16.71
C GLY A 216 1.22 -8.69 -16.43
N ASP A 217 0.74 -9.38 -15.40
CA ASP A 217 -0.67 -9.31 -15.01
C ASP A 217 -0.97 -7.95 -14.34
N ASN A 218 -1.99 -7.26 -14.85
CA ASN A 218 -2.35 -5.91 -14.40
C ASN A 218 -3.32 -5.90 -13.21
N ARG A 219 -3.82 -7.06 -12.76
CA ARG A 219 -4.71 -7.18 -11.61
C ARG A 219 -3.91 -7.03 -10.32
N SER A 220 -4.53 -6.49 -9.27
CA SER A 220 -3.86 -6.32 -7.98
C SER A 220 -3.71 -7.63 -7.21
N SER A 221 -4.65 -8.55 -7.41
CA SER A 221 -4.77 -9.78 -6.63
C SER A 221 -5.40 -10.85 -7.51
N ILE A 222 -4.82 -12.03 -7.59
CA ILE A 222 -5.37 -13.16 -8.36
C ILE A 222 -5.53 -14.35 -7.42
N TYR A 223 -6.76 -14.59 -6.96
CA TYR A 223 -7.05 -15.66 -6.02
C TYR A 223 -6.87 -17.03 -6.67
N ASP A 224 -6.10 -17.88 -6.00
CA ASP A 224 -5.84 -19.26 -6.40
C ASP A 224 -6.77 -20.21 -5.62
N ALA A 225 -7.76 -20.74 -6.35
CA ALA A 225 -8.80 -21.58 -5.78
C ALA A 225 -8.33 -22.99 -5.40
N LYS A 226 -7.15 -23.42 -5.88
CA LYS A 226 -6.59 -24.75 -5.60
C LYS A 226 -5.48 -24.71 -4.55
N ALA A 227 -4.80 -23.57 -4.38
CA ALA A 227 -3.68 -23.44 -3.45
C ALA A 227 -4.09 -23.21 -1.99
N GLY A 228 -5.31 -22.74 -1.72
CA GLY A 228 -5.81 -22.60 -0.35
C GLY A 228 -6.37 -23.89 0.24
N ILE A 229 -6.68 -23.86 1.54
CA ILE A 229 -7.21 -25.02 2.27
C ILE A 229 -8.08 -24.58 3.45
N ALA A 230 -9.20 -25.26 3.68
CA ALA A 230 -10.00 -25.09 4.89
C ALA A 230 -9.63 -26.18 5.90
N LEU A 231 -9.16 -25.78 7.09
CA LEU A 231 -8.93 -26.72 8.20
C LEU A 231 -10.23 -27.05 8.93
N SER A 232 -11.10 -26.05 9.06
CA SER A 232 -12.45 -26.18 9.60
C SER A 232 -13.37 -25.18 8.90
N LYS A 233 -14.67 -25.19 9.23
CA LYS A 233 -15.63 -24.24 8.67
C LYS A 233 -15.37 -22.78 9.05
N ASN A 234 -14.52 -22.54 10.04
CA ASN A 234 -14.19 -21.20 10.53
C ASN A 234 -12.70 -20.91 10.46
N PHE A 235 -11.85 -21.85 10.03
CA PHE A 235 -10.41 -21.62 9.97
C PHE A 235 -9.87 -22.05 8.62
N VAL A 236 -9.48 -21.06 7.82
CA VAL A 236 -9.19 -21.24 6.40
C VAL A 236 -7.92 -20.51 6.01
N LYS A 237 -7.23 -21.07 5.03
CA LYS A 237 -6.10 -20.47 4.33
C LYS A 237 -6.51 -20.18 2.90
N VAL A 238 -6.28 -18.95 2.47
CA VAL A 238 -6.47 -18.51 1.09
C VAL A 238 -5.17 -17.98 0.52
N VAL A 239 -4.98 -18.19 -0.78
CA VAL A 239 -3.75 -17.84 -1.49
C VAL A 239 -4.10 -16.91 -2.64
N SER A 240 -3.30 -15.85 -2.83
CA SER A 240 -3.48 -14.92 -3.94
C SER A 240 -2.15 -14.48 -4.52
N TRP A 241 -2.03 -14.52 -5.84
CA TRP A 241 -0.87 -14.07 -6.59
C TRP A 241 -0.98 -12.59 -6.92
N TYR A 242 0.17 -11.94 -7.10
CA TYR A 242 0.24 -10.58 -7.62
C TYR A 242 1.60 -10.34 -8.27
N ASP A 243 1.58 -9.70 -9.43
CA ASP A 243 2.77 -9.07 -9.98
C ASP A 243 3.05 -7.79 -9.17
N ASN A 244 4.14 -7.80 -8.40
CA ASN A 244 4.52 -6.69 -7.53
C ASN A 244 4.97 -5.44 -8.32
N GLU A 245 5.26 -5.57 -9.61
CA GLU A 245 5.61 -4.46 -10.49
C GLU A 245 4.41 -4.01 -11.33
N CYS A 246 3.86 -4.89 -12.18
CA CYS A 246 2.84 -4.58 -13.17
C CYS A 246 1.48 -4.26 -12.53
N GLY A 247 1.00 -5.12 -11.63
CA GLY A 247 -0.27 -4.95 -10.95
C GLY A 247 -0.31 -3.66 -10.15
N TYR A 248 0.74 -3.39 -9.37
CA TYR A 248 0.85 -2.15 -8.60
C TYR A 248 0.99 -0.90 -9.48
N SER A 249 1.81 -0.95 -10.53
CA SER A 249 1.97 0.18 -11.46
C SER A 249 0.65 0.52 -12.16
N SER A 250 -0.17 -0.48 -12.48
CA SER A 250 -1.51 -0.29 -13.02
C SER A 250 -2.42 0.46 -12.04
N ARG A 251 -2.36 0.12 -10.74
CA ARG A 251 -3.11 0.84 -9.69
C ARG A 251 -2.68 2.30 -9.53
N VAL A 252 -1.40 2.61 -9.72
CA VAL A 252 -0.92 4.00 -9.69
C VAL A 252 -1.58 4.81 -10.81
N ILE A 253 -1.68 4.25 -12.02
CA ILE A 253 -2.36 4.90 -13.14
C ILE A 253 -3.86 5.07 -12.83
N ASP A 254 -4.51 4.02 -12.34
CA ASP A 254 -5.93 4.07 -11.97
C ASP A 254 -6.23 5.16 -10.93
N LEU A 255 -5.37 5.30 -9.91
CA LEU A 255 -5.50 6.35 -8.89
C LEU A 255 -5.37 7.75 -9.50
N ILE A 256 -4.38 7.97 -10.37
CA ILE A 256 -4.19 9.26 -11.06
C ILE A 256 -5.42 9.61 -11.90
N CYS A 257 -5.93 8.64 -12.67
CA CYS A 257 -7.14 8.81 -13.48
C CYS A 257 -8.36 9.12 -12.61
N HIS A 258 -8.52 8.41 -11.49
CA HIS A 258 -9.60 8.68 -10.54
C HIS A 258 -9.52 10.09 -9.95
N MET A 259 -8.35 10.51 -9.47
CA MET A 259 -8.12 11.85 -8.94
C MET A 259 -8.42 12.93 -9.96
N ALA A 260 -8.01 12.75 -11.23
CA ALA A 260 -8.31 13.68 -12.30
C ALA A 260 -9.82 13.79 -12.55
N SER A 261 -10.53 12.66 -12.60
CA SER A 261 -11.98 12.64 -12.80
C SER A 261 -12.75 13.35 -11.67
N VAL A 262 -12.36 13.13 -10.41
CA VAL A 262 -12.99 13.75 -9.23
C VAL A 262 -12.68 15.25 -9.16
N ALA A 263 -11.50 15.68 -9.61
CA ALA A 263 -11.10 17.09 -9.63
C ALA A 263 -11.73 17.91 -10.77
N GLY A 264 -12.60 17.32 -11.60
CA GLY A 264 -13.21 17.98 -12.77
C GLY A 264 -12.24 18.15 -13.96
N GLY A 265 -11.10 17.47 -13.92
CA GLY A 265 -10.10 17.45 -14.98
C GLY A 265 -10.37 16.34 -15.98
N VAL A 266 -11.10 16.69 -17.04
CA VAL A 266 -11.15 16.03 -18.36
C VAL A 266 -11.86 14.67 -18.51
N ASP A 267 -12.96 14.69 -19.27
CA ASP A 267 -13.63 13.58 -19.99
C ASP A 267 -12.75 12.89 -21.08
N ALA A 268 -11.41 12.99 -21.02
CA ALA A 268 -10.54 12.67 -22.16
C ALA A 268 -10.02 11.22 -22.24
N TRP A 269 -10.43 10.31 -21.35
CA TRP A 269 -9.88 8.95 -21.28
C TRP A 269 -10.89 7.81 -21.50
N SER A 270 -12.13 8.12 -21.89
CA SER A 270 -13.19 7.14 -22.15
C SER A 270 -12.94 6.24 -23.40
N ASN A 271 -11.82 6.39 -24.11
CA ASN A 271 -11.57 5.77 -25.42
C ASN A 271 -10.34 4.83 -25.50
N ARG A 272 -9.74 4.37 -24.39
CA ARG A 272 -8.77 3.27 -24.48
C ARG A 272 -9.45 1.91 -24.30
N GLN A 273 -9.35 1.08 -25.34
CA GLN A 273 -9.47 -0.37 -25.20
C GLN A 273 -8.36 -0.86 -24.28
N PRO A 274 -8.63 -1.84 -23.40
CA PRO A 274 -7.61 -2.42 -22.54
C PRO A 274 -6.47 -3.01 -23.39
N ILE A 275 -5.24 -2.76 -22.96
CA ILE A 275 -4.04 -3.47 -23.46
C ILE A 275 -4.10 -4.90 -22.93
#